data_AF-A0A0E0FN12-F1
#
_entry.id   AF-A0A0E0FN12-F1
#
_cell.length_a   1.000
_cell.length_b   1.000
_cell.length_c   1.000
_cell.angle_alpha   90.00
_cell.angle_beta   90.00
_cell.angle_gamma   90.00
#
_symmetry.space_group_name_H-M   'P 1'
#
loop_
_entity.id
_entity.type
_entity.pdbx_description
1 polymer ?
#
loop_
_entity_poly.entity_id
_entity_poly.type
_entity_poly.pdbx_seq_one_letter_code
_entity_poly.pdbx_strand_id
1 'polypeptide(L)'
;MIKFLMKCFQKSDGSDFLQEDLSNCPVSKLCIILEHAMSYEGSSELHALALKSLVDISSRQPKLVSSRYVNRLLWLRTLLGHVDADAREATSRLLGITSSALSSTAALDLLSELTSTFDQNRPSRFENYHGLLCAIGYITAGCLKESYLILGYSRAGFLGG
;
A
#
# COMPACT_ATOMS: atom_id res chain seq x y z
N MET A 1 -17.76 -9.86 9.37
CA MET A 1 -17.42 -8.62 10.10
C MET A 1 -16.78 -7.56 9.19
N ILE A 2 -15.63 -7.80 8.54
CA ILE A 2 -14.94 -6.81 7.68
C ILE A 2 -15.87 -6.15 6.65
N LYS A 3 -16.65 -6.95 5.91
CA LYS A 3 -17.62 -6.44 4.92
C LYS A 3 -18.62 -5.44 5.50
N PHE A 4 -19.01 -5.61 6.78
CA PHE A 4 -19.92 -4.68 7.46
C PHE A 4 -19.18 -3.38 7.81
N LEU A 5 -17.99 -3.48 8.42
CA LEU A 5 -17.16 -2.32 8.75
C LEU A 5 -16.83 -1.47 7.51
N MET A 6 -16.53 -2.12 6.39
CA MET A 6 -16.28 -1.44 5.12
C MET A 6 -17.52 -0.74 4.56
N LYS A 7 -18.72 -1.32 4.71
CA LYS A 7 -19.96 -0.63 4.35
C LYS A 7 -20.21 0.61 5.21
N CYS A 8 -19.88 0.55 6.51
CA CYS A 8 -19.96 1.71 7.39
C CYS A 8 -18.98 2.79 6.95
N PHE A 9 -17.72 2.41 6.69
CA PHE A 9 -16.71 3.33 6.16
C PHE A 9 -17.15 3.97 4.84
N GLN A 10 -17.65 3.19 3.88
CA GLN A 10 -18.12 3.70 2.58
C GLN A 10 -19.26 4.73 2.71
N LYS A 11 -20.09 4.62 3.75
CA LYS A 11 -21.20 5.54 4.01
C LYS A 11 -20.83 6.79 4.80
N SER A 12 -19.72 6.78 5.56
CA SER A 12 -19.28 7.99 6.28
C SER A 12 -18.72 9.01 5.29
N ASP A 13 -19.10 10.28 5.41
CA ASP A 13 -18.59 11.34 4.56
C ASP A 13 -17.10 11.59 4.84
N GLY A 14 -16.32 11.84 3.78
CA GLY A 14 -14.87 12.00 3.87
C GLY A 14 -14.42 13.21 4.71
N SER A 15 -15.33 14.15 4.98
CA SER A 15 -15.13 15.33 5.82
C SER A 15 -15.00 15.02 7.30
N ASP A 16 -15.56 13.90 7.78
CA ASP A 16 -15.53 13.52 9.21
C ASP A 16 -14.12 13.22 9.73
N PHE A 17 -13.16 13.01 8.81
CA PHE A 17 -11.80 12.58 9.14
C PHE A 17 -10.74 13.66 8.88
N LEU A 18 -11.14 14.87 8.44
CA LEU A 18 -10.21 15.96 8.09
C LEU A 18 -9.64 16.72 9.31
N GLN A 19 -10.18 16.49 10.51
CA GLN A 19 -9.87 17.31 11.69
C GLN A 19 -9.33 16.55 12.92
N GLU A 20 -9.33 15.22 12.93
CA GLU A 20 -8.84 14.45 14.07
C GLU A 20 -7.36 14.10 13.93
N ASP A 21 -6.67 14.08 15.07
CA ASP A 21 -5.35 13.49 15.24
C ASP A 21 -5.32 12.11 14.56
N LEU A 22 -4.53 11.95 13.48
CA LEU A 22 -4.53 10.77 12.61
C LEU A 22 -4.39 9.47 13.42
N SER A 23 -3.75 9.55 14.57
CA SER A 23 -3.50 8.45 15.49
C SER A 23 -4.77 7.87 16.14
N ASN A 24 -5.85 8.65 16.32
CA ASN A 24 -7.03 8.23 17.09
C ASN A 24 -8.35 8.21 16.32
N CYS A 25 -8.32 8.54 15.02
CA CYS A 25 -9.51 8.54 14.17
C CYS A 25 -10.07 7.11 13.96
N PRO A 26 -11.39 6.97 13.69
CA PRO A 26 -12.03 5.66 13.48
C PRO A 26 -11.40 4.83 12.35
N VAL A 27 -10.86 5.49 11.31
CA VAL A 27 -10.20 4.81 10.18
C VAL A 27 -8.89 4.16 10.61
N SER A 28 -8.11 4.81 11.47
CA SER A 28 -6.90 4.21 12.04
C SER A 28 -7.22 2.98 12.89
N LYS A 29 -8.30 3.00 13.66
CA LYS A 29 -8.80 1.82 14.40
C LYS A 29 -9.26 0.70 13.46
N LEU A 30 -9.93 1.05 12.36
CA LEU A 30 -10.30 0.09 11.32
C LEU A 30 -9.06 -0.57 10.71
N CYS A 31 -8.01 0.19 10.37
CA CYS A 31 -6.75 -0.37 9.86
C CYS A 31 -6.11 -1.37 10.85
N ILE A 32 -6.15 -1.08 12.15
CA ILE A 32 -5.67 -2.00 13.20
C ILE A 32 -6.48 -3.31 13.20
N ILE A 33 -7.81 -3.22 13.12
CA ILE A 33 -8.68 -4.42 13.06
C ILE A 33 -8.36 -5.26 11.82
N LEU A 34 -8.13 -4.61 10.67
CA LEU A 34 -7.76 -5.30 9.44
C LEU A 34 -6.38 -5.96 9.56
N GLU A 35 -5.41 -5.32 10.22
CA GLU A 35 -4.12 -5.91 10.55
C GLU A 35 -4.26 -7.17 11.41
N HIS A 36 -5.10 -7.12 12.45
CA HIS A 36 -5.37 -8.29 13.29
C HIS A 36 -6.07 -9.41 12.54
N ALA A 37 -6.89 -9.10 11.53
CA ALA A 37 -7.51 -10.11 10.67
C ALA A 37 -6.49 -10.87 9.81
N MET A 38 -5.26 -10.37 9.70
CA MET A 38 -4.13 -11.01 9.03
C MET A 38 -3.21 -11.78 10.00
N SER A 39 -3.69 -12.11 11.21
CA SER A 39 -2.96 -12.97 12.12
C SER A 39 -2.76 -14.37 11.55
N TYR A 40 -1.79 -15.13 12.05
CA TYR A 40 -1.48 -16.48 11.56
C TYR A 40 -2.69 -17.45 11.58
N GLU A 41 -3.64 -17.23 12.48
CA GLU A 41 -4.85 -18.05 12.62
C GLU A 41 -5.96 -17.69 11.61
N GLY A 42 -5.80 -16.59 10.87
CA GLY A 42 -6.74 -16.16 9.85
C GLY A 42 -6.72 -17.06 8.61
N SER A 43 -7.88 -17.19 7.95
CA SER A 43 -7.94 -17.89 6.66
C SER A 43 -7.29 -17.05 5.56
N SER A 44 -6.82 -17.70 4.50
CA SER A 44 -6.28 -16.99 3.33
C SER A 44 -7.29 -16.04 2.70
N GLU A 45 -8.59 -16.40 2.67
CA GLU A 45 -9.63 -15.49 2.17
C GLU A 45 -9.84 -14.29 3.10
N LEU A 46 -9.68 -14.48 4.42
CA LEU A 46 -9.77 -13.39 5.39
C LEU A 46 -8.60 -12.40 5.20
N HIS A 47 -7.38 -12.91 4.98
CA HIS A 47 -6.21 -12.07 4.70
C HIS A 47 -6.41 -11.25 3.42
N ALA A 48 -6.85 -11.90 2.34
CA ALA A 48 -7.14 -11.24 1.08
C ALA A 48 -8.21 -10.15 1.24
N LEU A 49 -9.29 -10.45 1.96
CA LEU A 49 -10.35 -9.48 2.23
C LEU A 49 -9.85 -8.29 3.07
N ALA A 50 -9.00 -8.54 4.07
CA ALA A 50 -8.43 -7.50 4.91
C ALA A 50 -7.50 -6.57 4.12
N LEU A 51 -6.62 -7.13 3.30
CA LEU A 51 -5.70 -6.38 2.44
C LEU A 51 -6.45 -5.56 1.39
N LYS A 52 -7.43 -6.16 0.71
CA LYS A 52 -8.31 -5.43 -0.24
C LYS A 52 -9.04 -4.28 0.45
N SER A 53 -9.50 -4.49 1.69
CA SER A 53 -10.14 -3.43 2.48
C SER A 53 -9.18 -2.29 2.82
N LEU A 54 -7.92 -2.58 3.15
CA LEU A 54 -6.89 -1.55 3.34
C LEU A 54 -6.62 -0.77 2.04
N VAL A 55 -6.58 -1.45 0.89
CA VAL A 55 -6.49 -0.81 -0.42
C VAL A 55 -7.69 0.11 -0.66
N ASP A 56 -8.91 -0.34 -0.37
CA ASP A 56 -10.12 0.47 -0.51
C ASP A 56 -10.08 1.72 0.39
N ILE A 57 -9.62 1.59 1.63
CA ILE A 57 -9.41 2.73 2.54
C ILE A 57 -8.42 3.73 1.93
N SER A 58 -7.31 3.23 1.39
CA SER A 58 -6.27 4.07 0.81
C SER A 58 -6.71 4.85 -0.44
N SER A 59 -7.72 4.37 -1.16
CA SER A 59 -8.30 5.11 -2.29
C SER A 59 -8.95 6.43 -1.85
N ARG A 60 -9.49 6.48 -0.62
CA ARG A 60 -10.14 7.67 -0.05
C ARG A 60 -9.21 8.46 0.87
N GLN A 61 -8.31 7.76 1.57
CA GLN A 61 -7.40 8.36 2.55
C GLN A 61 -5.94 7.94 2.29
N PRO A 62 -5.36 8.29 1.13
CA PRO A 62 -4.03 7.82 0.75
C PRO A 62 -2.95 8.28 1.71
N LYS A 63 -3.02 9.53 2.20
CA LYS A 63 -2.05 10.10 3.15
C LYS A 63 -2.04 9.36 4.50
N LEU A 64 -3.22 8.98 5.00
CA LEU A 64 -3.33 8.25 6.26
C LEU A 64 -2.71 6.86 6.13
N VAL A 65 -3.04 6.15 5.06
CA VAL A 65 -2.51 4.80 4.83
C VAL A 65 -1.00 4.83 4.57
N SER A 66 -0.52 5.72 3.71
CA SER A 66 0.91 5.79 3.39
C SER A 66 1.75 6.16 4.62
N SER A 67 1.31 7.15 5.42
CA SER A 67 1.97 7.52 6.68
C SER A 67 1.96 6.38 7.70
N ARG A 68 0.86 5.62 7.80
CA ARG A 68 0.76 4.48 8.72
C ARG A 68 1.73 3.35 8.36
N TYR A 69 1.83 3.01 7.08
CA TYR A 69 2.57 1.81 6.65
C TYR A 69 4.02 2.08 6.26
N VAL A 70 4.47 3.34 6.18
CA VAL A 70 5.87 3.68 5.86
C VAL A 70 6.87 3.01 6.82
N ASN A 71 6.51 2.90 8.10
CA ASN A 71 7.32 2.23 9.11
C ASN A 71 7.10 0.71 9.19
N ARG A 72 6.27 0.16 8.28
CA ARG A 72 5.90 -1.27 8.23
C ARG A 72 6.20 -1.91 6.88
N LEU A 73 7.10 -1.33 6.09
CA LEU A 73 7.52 -1.86 4.79
C LEU A 73 8.02 -3.31 4.89
N LEU A 74 8.80 -3.63 5.92
CA LEU A 74 9.27 -5.01 6.15
C LEU A 74 8.10 -5.98 6.36
N TRP A 75 7.10 -5.58 7.14
CA TRP A 75 5.91 -6.41 7.36
C TRP A 75 5.08 -6.57 6.08
N LEU A 76 4.89 -5.51 5.29
CA LEU A 76 4.23 -5.65 3.99
C LEU A 76 5.00 -6.58 3.04
N ARG A 77 6.33 -6.54 3.07
CA ARG A 77 7.16 -7.41 2.22
C ARG A 77 7.01 -8.89 2.56
N THR A 78 6.78 -9.27 3.81
CA THR A 78 6.57 -10.69 4.15
C THR A 78 5.29 -11.25 3.54
N LEU A 79 4.31 -10.39 3.24
CA LEU A 79 3.03 -10.77 2.63
C LEU A 79 3.10 -10.89 1.10
N LEU A 80 4.21 -10.51 0.46
CA LEU A 80 4.39 -10.70 -0.99
C LEU A 80 4.48 -12.18 -1.39
N GLY A 81 4.85 -13.05 -0.46
CA GLY A 81 4.89 -14.50 -0.65
C GLY A 81 3.60 -15.22 -0.27
N HIS A 82 2.50 -14.50 -0.01
CA HIS A 82 1.26 -15.11 0.45
C HIS A 82 0.70 -16.11 -0.57
N VAL A 83 0.09 -17.21 -0.11
CA VAL A 83 -0.43 -18.27 -0.99
C VAL A 83 -1.57 -17.80 -1.90
N ASP A 84 -2.43 -16.95 -1.34
CA ASP A 84 -3.55 -16.34 -2.05
C ASP A 84 -3.08 -15.18 -2.96
N ALA A 85 -3.46 -15.23 -4.24
CA ALA A 85 -3.03 -14.26 -5.25
C ALA A 85 -3.61 -12.86 -5.03
N ASP A 86 -4.86 -12.78 -4.56
CA ASP A 86 -5.54 -11.54 -4.25
C ASP A 86 -4.85 -10.80 -3.09
N ALA A 87 -4.41 -11.53 -2.07
CA ALA A 87 -3.61 -11.01 -0.97
C ALA A 87 -2.25 -10.48 -1.46
N ARG A 88 -1.56 -11.21 -2.35
CA ARG A 88 -0.30 -10.73 -2.93
C ARG A 88 -0.49 -9.42 -3.67
N GLU A 89 -1.46 -9.36 -4.58
CA GLU A 89 -1.72 -8.15 -5.37
C GLU A 89 -2.10 -6.96 -4.48
N ALA A 90 -3.00 -7.16 -3.51
CA ALA A 90 -3.41 -6.10 -2.60
C ALA A 90 -2.24 -5.60 -1.73
N THR A 91 -1.36 -6.49 -1.28
CA THR A 91 -0.12 -6.12 -0.58
C THR A 91 0.81 -5.31 -1.49
N SER A 92 1.04 -5.76 -2.72
CA SER A 92 1.86 -5.05 -3.70
C SER A 92 1.33 -3.64 -3.99
N ARG A 93 0.00 -3.49 -4.08
CA ARG A 93 -0.68 -2.18 -4.21
C ARG A 93 -0.43 -1.29 -3.00
N LEU A 94 -0.57 -1.83 -1.79
CA LEU A 94 -0.30 -1.08 -0.56
C LEU A 94 1.16 -0.62 -0.47
N LEU A 95 2.12 -1.44 -0.92
CA LEU A 95 3.51 -1.03 -1.01
C LEU A 95 3.71 0.15 -1.96
N GLY A 96 3.09 0.13 -3.15
CA GLY A 96 3.15 1.25 -4.09
C GLY A 96 2.48 2.53 -3.57
N ILE A 97 1.42 2.41 -2.76
CA ILE A 97 0.79 3.57 -2.10
C ILE A 97 1.69 4.08 -0.97
N THR A 98 2.26 3.16 -0.20
CA THR A 98 3.16 3.50 0.91
C THR A 98 4.44 4.17 0.41
N SER A 99 4.95 3.76 -0.76
CA SER A 99 6.13 4.39 -1.35
C SER A 99 5.93 5.85 -1.74
N SER A 100 4.69 6.32 -1.87
CA SER A 100 4.43 7.75 -2.09
C SER A 100 4.75 8.63 -0.87
N ALA A 101 4.95 8.04 0.31
CA ALA A 101 5.41 8.74 1.51
C ALA A 101 6.95 8.69 1.68
N LEU A 102 7.66 7.98 0.78
CA LEU A 102 9.12 7.88 0.81
C LEU A 102 9.76 9.03 0.02
N SER A 103 11.02 9.35 0.36
CA SER A 103 11.86 10.15 -0.54
C SER A 103 12.16 9.36 -1.81
N SER A 104 12.51 10.06 -2.90
CA SER A 104 12.91 9.41 -4.15
C SER A 104 14.09 8.44 -3.96
N THR A 105 15.03 8.77 -3.08
CA THR A 105 16.16 7.90 -2.73
C THR A 105 15.68 6.62 -2.05
N ALA A 106 14.85 6.73 -1.01
CA ALA A 106 14.33 5.57 -0.29
C ALA A 106 13.43 4.68 -1.17
N ALA A 107 12.69 5.27 -2.12
CA ALA A 107 11.92 4.51 -3.10
C ALA A 107 12.81 3.74 -4.09
N LEU A 108 13.92 4.33 -4.54
CA LEU A 108 14.92 3.67 -5.38
C LEU A 108 15.64 2.54 -4.62
N ASP A 109 16.00 2.78 -3.36
CA ASP A 109 16.61 1.76 -2.50
C ASP A 109 15.66 0.57 -2.34
N LEU A 110 14.37 0.82 -2.08
CA LEU A 110 13.35 -0.22 -2.00
C LEU A 110 13.24 -1.02 -3.32
N LEU A 111 13.23 -0.36 -4.48
CA LEU A 111 13.19 -1.04 -5.78
C LEU A 111 14.45 -1.88 -6.03
N SER A 112 15.63 -1.36 -5.66
CA SER A 112 16.90 -2.08 -5.76
C SER A 112 16.89 -3.34 -4.89
N GLU A 113 16.44 -3.23 -3.65
CA GLU A 113 16.31 -4.37 -2.73
C GLU A 113 15.35 -5.43 -3.26
N LEU A 114 14.18 -5.04 -3.78
CA LEU A 114 13.22 -5.99 -4.36
C LEU A 114 13.80 -6.70 -5.59
N THR A 115 14.49 -5.96 -6.46
CA THR A 115 15.09 -6.51 -7.69
C THR A 115 16.25 -7.46 -7.39
N SER A 116 17.06 -7.15 -6.37
CA SER A 116 18.18 -8.02 -5.95
C SER A 116 17.73 -9.43 -5.51
N THR A 117 16.45 -9.60 -5.20
CA THR A 117 15.89 -10.91 -4.85
C THR A 117 15.87 -11.86 -6.05
N PHE A 118 15.84 -11.35 -7.29
CA PHE A 118 15.91 -12.17 -8.51
C PHE A 118 17.32 -12.70 -8.79
N ASP A 119 18.36 -12.00 -8.33
CA ASP A 119 19.76 -12.39 -8.53
C ASP A 119 20.23 -13.46 -7.53
N GLN A 120 19.38 -13.82 -6.56
CA GLN A 120 19.67 -14.89 -5.64
C GLN A 120 19.59 -16.22 -6.40
N ASN A 121 20.73 -16.92 -6.52
CA ASN A 121 20.85 -18.28 -7.07
C ASN A 121 20.15 -19.37 -6.21
N ARG A 122 18.99 -19.04 -5.64
CA ARG A 122 18.16 -19.94 -4.83
C ARG A 122 16.76 -19.97 -5.41
N PRO A 123 16.21 -21.17 -5.70
CA PRO A 123 14.86 -21.28 -6.19
C PRO A 123 13.88 -20.76 -5.13
N SER A 124 13.06 -19.79 -5.52
CA SER A 124 11.94 -19.31 -4.71
C SER A 124 10.63 -19.89 -5.23
N ARG A 125 9.56 -19.80 -4.43
CA ARG A 125 8.23 -20.21 -4.88
C ARG A 125 7.68 -19.23 -5.90
N PHE A 126 6.80 -19.69 -6.78
CA PHE A 126 6.16 -18.87 -7.80
C PHE A 126 5.46 -17.64 -7.18
N GLU A 127 4.80 -17.83 -6.05
CA GLU A 127 4.09 -16.80 -5.30
C GLU A 127 5.00 -15.62 -4.94
N ASN A 128 6.24 -15.90 -4.52
CA ASN A 128 7.21 -14.86 -4.19
C ASN A 128 7.58 -14.03 -5.42
N TYR A 129 7.86 -14.68 -6.56
CA TYR A 129 8.18 -13.96 -7.80
C TYR A 129 7.00 -13.11 -8.26
N HIS A 130 5.79 -13.66 -8.23
CA HIS A 130 4.57 -12.94 -8.59
C HIS A 130 4.37 -11.69 -7.70
N GLY A 131 4.43 -11.84 -6.37
CA GLY A 131 4.25 -10.70 -5.45
C GLY A 131 5.33 -9.63 -5.61
N LEU A 132 6.59 -10.02 -5.77
CA LEU A 132 7.71 -9.11 -6.01
C LEU A 132 7.52 -8.30 -7.30
N LEU A 133 7.21 -8.98 -8.42
CA LEU A 133 6.98 -8.31 -9.70
C LEU A 133 5.79 -7.35 -9.65
N CYS A 134 4.68 -7.76 -9.00
CA CYS A 134 3.55 -6.87 -8.76
C CYS A 134 3.97 -5.64 -7.95
N ALA A 135 4.74 -5.81 -6.87
CA ALA A 135 5.16 -4.71 -6.00
C ALA A 135 6.05 -3.72 -6.74
N ILE A 136 7.04 -4.21 -7.50
CA ILE A 136 7.90 -3.39 -8.36
C ILE A 136 7.06 -2.59 -9.34
N GLY A 137 6.07 -3.21 -9.99
CA GLY A 137 5.17 -2.54 -10.91
C GLY A 137 4.39 -1.40 -10.26
N TYR A 138 3.79 -1.63 -9.09
CA TYR A 138 3.03 -0.59 -8.38
C TYR A 138 3.90 0.55 -7.85
N ILE A 139 5.08 0.25 -7.31
CA ILE A 139 6.03 1.28 -6.84
C ILE A 139 6.50 2.12 -8.04
N THR A 140 6.88 1.48 -9.14
CA THR A 140 7.30 2.18 -10.37
C THR A 140 6.20 3.09 -10.91
N ALA A 141 4.96 2.60 -10.96
CA ALA A 141 3.81 3.40 -11.37
C ALA A 141 3.59 4.62 -10.45
N GLY A 142 3.77 4.44 -9.15
CA GLY A 142 3.73 5.53 -8.17
C GLY A 142 4.78 6.61 -8.44
N CYS A 143 6.04 6.21 -8.62
CA CYS A 143 7.15 7.12 -8.91
C CYS A 143 6.94 7.90 -10.23
N LEU A 144 6.41 7.24 -11.27
CA LEU A 144 6.11 7.89 -12.54
C LEU A 144 4.98 8.92 -12.42
N LYS A 145 3.91 8.60 -11.69
CA LYS A 145 2.79 9.51 -11.45
C LYS A 145 3.25 10.82 -10.79
N GLU A 146 4.11 10.72 -9.77
CA GLU A 146 4.68 11.89 -9.07
C GLU A 146 5.51 12.76 -10.03
N SER A 147 6.31 12.13 -10.89
CA SER A 147 7.18 12.80 -11.87
C SER A 147 6.39 13.66 -12.87
N TYR A 148 5.23 13.17 -13.35
CA TYR A 148 4.35 13.93 -14.24
C TYR A 148 3.71 15.16 -13.58
N LEU A 149 3.38 15.09 -12.29
CA LEU A 149 2.83 16.25 -11.56
C LEU A 149 3.87 17.35 -11.44
N ILE A 150 5.13 17.02 -11.12
CA ILE A 150 6.22 17.99 -11.00
C ILE A 150 6.48 18.68 -12.35
N LEU A 151 6.57 17.92 -13.43
CA LEU A 151 6.75 18.46 -14.79
C LEU A 151 5.58 19.33 -15.24
N GLY A 152 4.35 18.99 -14.86
CA GLY A 152 3.15 19.79 -15.14
C GLY A 152 3.15 21.14 -14.44
N TYR A 153 3.54 21.18 -13.16
CA TYR A 153 3.69 22.42 -12.40
C TYR A 153 4.83 23.30 -12.92
N SER A 154 5.98 22.72 -13.29
CA SER A 154 7.08 23.48 -13.91
C SER A 154 6.70 24.07 -15.28
N ARG A 155 5.85 23.40 -16.05
CA ARG A 155 5.32 23.95 -17.32
C ARG A 155 4.30 25.08 -17.11
N ALA A 156 3.45 24.98 -16.09
CA ALA A 156 2.50 26.04 -15.76
C ALA A 156 3.18 27.31 -15.23
N GLY A 157 4.31 27.18 -14.52
CA GLY A 157 5.11 28.31 -14.06
C GLY A 157 5.90 29.04 -15.16
N PHE A 158 6.12 28.42 -16.31
CA PHE A 158 6.87 29.02 -17.44
C PHE A 158 6.00 29.79 -18.45
N LEU A 159 4.67 29.72 -18.33
CA LEU A 159 3.72 30.44 -19.20
C LEU A 159 3.12 31.70 -18.53
N GLY A 160 3.65 32.09 -17.36
CA GLY A 160 3.17 33.22 -16.56
C GLY A 160 4.24 34.27 -16.25
N GLY A 161 5.21 34.47 -17.15
CA GLY A 161 6.25 35.50 -17.06
C GLY A 161 6.31 36.35 -18.32
#